data_AF-A0A7W1S6Z9-F1
#
_entry.id   AF-A0A7W1S6Z9-F1
#
_cell.length_a   1.000
_cell.length_b   1.000
_cell.length_c   1.000
_cell.angle_alpha   90.00
_cell.angle_beta   90.00
_cell.angle_gamma   90.00
#
_symmetry.space_group_name_H-M   'P 1'
#
loop_
_entity.id
_entity.type
_entity.pdbx_description
1 polymer ?
#
loop_
_entity_poly.entity_id
_entity_poly.type
_entity_poly.pdbx_seq_one_letter_code
_entity_poly.pdbx_strand_id
1 'polypeptide(L)'
;MSALMKRFPISIWIFALVLAVITSLPYLVGQLSTPVGWEYSGTAALPSGTQFDVDSHLAKMWEGSRGEWHYHLLFTDEAHPGLPLVQSFYIALGAIAHVTPFSLPLMFHIARFLMTVGLVLAIWAFACHFFEKPSERWLATLFGTVAVGCSWFLLFISPSMVAEVGPIEFWLIDAFNLLGALYMPHFAAAIILQIVIVLSYEDWVREHHNRSFGVLTVALALEAIVQPYVIILLIPLLVLLTSYYVFSARKITLKAALWLIIPFGIHALLVLYQYFALNSDPVWASFTVQN
;
A
#
# COMPACT_ATOMS: atom_id res chain seq x y z
N MET A 1 -3.28 28.60 -16.50
CA MET A 1 -2.55 27.62 -15.67
C MET A 1 -3.58 26.84 -14.87
N SER A 2 -3.77 25.54 -15.16
CA SER A 2 -4.95 24.79 -14.70
C SER A 2 -5.02 24.67 -13.18
N ALA A 3 -6.23 24.53 -12.61
CA ALA A 3 -6.44 24.34 -11.18
C ALA A 3 -5.66 23.13 -10.60
N LEU A 4 -5.32 22.14 -11.46
CA LEU A 4 -4.48 21.00 -11.11
C LEU A 4 -3.02 21.40 -10.83
N MET A 5 -2.46 22.34 -11.62
CA MET A 5 -1.10 22.86 -11.42
C MET A 5 -0.97 23.73 -10.16
N LYS A 6 -2.08 24.31 -9.68
CA LYS A 6 -2.10 25.00 -8.37
C LYS A 6 -2.04 24.00 -7.21
N ARG A 7 -2.55 22.78 -7.40
CA ARG A 7 -2.58 21.73 -6.38
C ARG A 7 -1.27 20.94 -6.32
N PHE A 8 -0.66 20.68 -7.48
CA PHE A 8 0.62 19.97 -7.60
C PHE A 8 1.63 20.80 -8.40
N PRO A 9 2.61 21.47 -7.74
CA PRO A 9 3.64 22.22 -8.45
C PRO A 9 4.50 21.30 -9.34
N ILE A 10 5.12 21.85 -10.38
CA ILE A 10 6.00 21.05 -11.27
C ILE A 10 7.13 20.38 -10.48
N SER A 11 7.65 21.03 -9.45
CA SER A 11 8.68 20.47 -8.58
C SER A 11 8.26 19.19 -7.86
N ILE A 12 6.98 19.04 -7.46
CA ILE A 12 6.53 17.77 -6.84
C ILE A 12 6.45 16.64 -7.85
N TRP A 13 6.03 16.93 -9.08
CA TRP A 13 6.04 15.94 -10.17
C TRP A 13 7.45 15.50 -10.52
N ILE A 14 8.39 16.44 -10.59
CA ILE A 14 9.81 16.12 -10.80
C ILE A 14 10.32 15.23 -9.66
N PHE A 15 10.07 15.60 -8.40
CA PHE A 15 10.49 14.78 -7.26
C PHE A 15 9.88 13.37 -7.29
N ALA A 16 8.59 13.24 -7.59
CA ALA A 16 7.89 11.97 -7.69
C ALA A 16 8.50 11.07 -8.78
N LEU A 17 8.75 11.62 -9.97
CA LEU A 17 9.38 10.90 -11.08
C LEU A 17 10.83 10.51 -10.78
N VAL A 18 11.60 11.42 -10.20
CA VAL A 18 12.99 11.15 -9.79
C VAL A 18 13.03 10.03 -8.76
N LEU A 19 12.15 10.06 -7.76
CA LEU A 19 12.08 9.00 -6.75
C LEU A 19 11.72 7.65 -7.40
N ALA A 20 10.70 7.61 -8.25
CA ALA A 20 10.28 6.39 -8.94
C ALA A 20 11.38 5.83 -9.88
N VAL A 21 12.15 6.70 -10.54
CA VAL A 21 13.32 6.29 -11.34
C VAL A 21 14.41 5.73 -10.43
N ILE A 22 14.79 6.46 -9.36
CA ILE A 22 15.84 6.04 -8.42
C ILE A 22 15.51 4.68 -7.80
N THR A 23 14.28 4.48 -7.32
CA THR A 23 13.86 3.19 -6.76
C THR A 23 13.75 2.09 -7.82
N SER A 24 13.81 2.41 -9.11
CA SER A 24 13.81 1.44 -10.21
C SER A 24 15.20 1.11 -10.75
N LEU A 25 16.21 1.93 -10.44
CA LEU A 25 17.59 1.70 -10.88
C LEU A 25 18.15 0.34 -10.44
N PRO A 26 17.97 -0.15 -9.20
CA PRO A 26 18.53 -1.44 -8.80
C PRO A 26 18.05 -2.60 -9.69
N TYR A 27 16.78 -2.58 -10.08
CA TYR A 27 16.17 -3.59 -10.94
C TYR A 27 16.64 -3.48 -12.39
N LEU A 28 16.79 -2.26 -12.90
CA LEU A 28 17.34 -2.02 -14.24
C LEU A 28 18.81 -2.47 -14.31
N VAL A 29 19.60 -2.20 -13.28
CA VAL A 29 20.99 -2.67 -13.18
C VAL A 29 21.03 -4.19 -13.17
N GLY A 30 20.14 -4.85 -12.42
CA GLY A 30 20.02 -6.32 -12.43
C GLY A 30 19.72 -6.86 -13.83
N GLN A 31 18.74 -6.27 -14.53
CA GLN A 31 18.39 -6.66 -15.89
C GLN A 31 19.53 -6.45 -16.89
N LEU A 32 20.23 -5.33 -16.83
CA LEU A 32 21.33 -5.01 -17.74
C LEU A 32 22.61 -5.80 -17.44
N SER A 33 22.77 -6.29 -16.22
CA SER A 33 23.93 -7.05 -15.76
C SER A 33 23.71 -8.57 -15.80
N THR A 34 22.62 -9.03 -16.42
CA THR A 34 22.28 -10.45 -16.50
C THR A 34 23.30 -11.18 -17.38
N PRO A 35 23.97 -12.25 -16.88
CA PRO A 35 24.92 -13.02 -17.67
C PRO A 35 24.26 -13.69 -18.88
N VAL A 36 25.05 -13.92 -19.94
CA VAL A 36 24.57 -14.62 -21.14
C VAL A 36 24.08 -16.02 -20.76
N GLY A 37 22.88 -16.39 -21.23
CA GLY A 37 22.25 -17.67 -20.93
C GLY A 37 21.43 -17.70 -19.63
N TRP A 38 21.34 -16.56 -18.92
CA TRP A 38 20.51 -16.40 -17.73
C TRP A 38 19.40 -15.38 -17.99
N GLU A 39 18.34 -15.46 -17.19
CA GLU A 39 17.28 -14.45 -17.11
C GLU A 39 17.23 -13.88 -15.69
N TYR A 40 17.11 -12.57 -15.58
CA TYR A 40 16.92 -11.92 -14.28
C TYR A 40 15.47 -12.08 -13.82
N SER A 41 15.30 -12.52 -12.58
CA SER A 41 13.98 -12.73 -11.95
C SER A 41 13.18 -11.44 -11.77
N GLY A 42 13.80 -10.26 -11.88
CA GLY A 42 13.16 -8.97 -11.56
C GLY A 42 13.15 -8.65 -10.06
N THR A 43 13.92 -9.35 -9.24
CA THR A 43 13.92 -9.16 -7.77
C THR A 43 15.25 -8.58 -7.29
N ALA A 44 15.20 -7.61 -6.38
CA ALA A 44 16.41 -7.10 -5.74
C ALA A 44 17.04 -8.19 -4.85
N ALA A 45 18.38 -8.24 -4.78
CA ALA A 45 19.10 -9.27 -4.03
C ALA A 45 19.05 -9.10 -2.50
N LEU A 46 18.54 -7.96 -2.00
CA LEU A 46 18.50 -7.60 -0.60
C LEU A 46 17.23 -6.81 -0.28
N PRO A 47 16.68 -6.89 0.95
CA PRO A 47 17.07 -7.80 2.03
C PRO A 47 16.56 -9.24 1.82
N SER A 48 17.20 -10.20 2.50
CA SER A 48 16.82 -11.62 2.47
C SER A 48 15.36 -11.80 2.88
N GLY A 49 14.58 -12.57 2.10
CA GLY A 49 13.13 -12.73 2.32
C GLY A 49 12.29 -12.04 1.24
N THR A 50 12.65 -10.81 0.88
CA THR A 50 11.89 -10.01 -0.11
C THR A 50 11.77 -10.69 -1.47
N GLN A 51 12.78 -11.48 -1.86
CA GLN A 51 12.71 -12.27 -3.09
C GLN A 51 11.54 -13.27 -3.05
N PHE A 52 11.36 -13.98 -1.93
CA PHE A 52 10.26 -14.95 -1.78
C PHE A 52 8.89 -14.26 -1.81
N ASP A 53 8.80 -13.05 -1.24
CA ASP A 53 7.58 -12.25 -1.32
C ASP A 53 7.27 -11.85 -2.78
N VAL A 54 8.27 -11.37 -3.53
CA VAL A 54 8.06 -11.04 -4.95
C VAL A 54 7.68 -12.27 -5.76
N ASP A 55 8.34 -13.40 -5.56
CA ASP A 55 8.01 -14.65 -6.26
C ASP A 55 6.57 -15.09 -5.91
N SER A 56 6.17 -14.96 -4.65
CA SER A 56 4.80 -15.20 -4.19
C SER A 56 3.80 -14.24 -4.84
N HIS A 57 4.16 -12.98 -5.07
CA HIS A 57 3.32 -12.02 -5.78
C HIS A 57 3.24 -12.29 -7.28
N LEU A 58 4.33 -12.69 -7.91
CA LEU A 58 4.36 -13.09 -9.32
C LEU A 58 3.53 -14.35 -9.56
N ALA A 59 3.49 -15.30 -8.62
CA ALA A 59 2.59 -16.46 -8.68
C ALA A 59 1.11 -16.03 -8.70
N LYS A 60 0.71 -15.09 -7.84
CA LYS A 60 -0.65 -14.52 -7.84
C LYS A 60 -0.97 -13.79 -9.15
N MET A 61 -0.02 -13.03 -9.68
CA MET A 61 -0.15 -12.38 -10.98
C MET A 61 -0.24 -13.41 -12.11
N TRP A 62 0.45 -14.54 -12.00
CA TRP A 62 0.38 -15.62 -12.97
C TRP A 62 -1.01 -16.23 -13.04
N GLU A 63 -1.66 -16.47 -11.89
CA GLU A 63 -3.06 -16.90 -11.85
C GLU A 63 -3.99 -15.89 -12.53
N GLY A 64 -3.88 -14.60 -12.16
CA GLY A 64 -4.67 -13.53 -12.79
C GLY A 64 -4.46 -13.41 -14.30
N SER A 65 -3.24 -13.67 -14.77
CA SER A 65 -2.91 -13.65 -16.20
C SER A 65 -3.58 -14.77 -17.01
N ARG A 66 -4.14 -15.77 -16.33
CA ARG A 66 -4.87 -16.89 -16.91
C ARG A 66 -6.39 -16.75 -16.77
N GLY A 67 -6.86 -15.61 -16.26
CA GLY A 67 -8.28 -15.34 -16.04
C GLY A 67 -8.82 -15.84 -14.70
N GLU A 68 -7.95 -16.35 -13.83
CA GLU A 68 -8.35 -16.76 -12.48
C GLU A 68 -8.52 -15.53 -11.57
N TRP A 69 -9.61 -15.49 -10.82
CA TRP A 69 -9.89 -14.44 -9.82
C TRP A 69 -9.94 -14.97 -8.38
N HIS A 70 -9.91 -16.29 -8.23
CA HIS A 70 -9.79 -16.97 -6.96
C HIS A 70 -8.31 -17.27 -6.73
N TYR A 71 -7.77 -16.76 -5.63
CA TYR A 71 -6.37 -16.99 -5.26
C TYR A 71 -6.18 -18.44 -4.79
N HIS A 72 -5.26 -19.20 -5.39
CA HIS A 72 -4.84 -20.52 -4.89
C HIS A 72 -3.38 -20.48 -4.40
N LEU A 73 -3.06 -21.29 -3.39
CA LEU A 73 -1.68 -21.48 -2.95
C LEU A 73 -0.93 -22.37 -3.95
N LEU A 74 -0.14 -21.75 -4.83
CA LEU A 74 0.66 -22.48 -5.81
C LEU A 74 1.93 -23.14 -5.23
N PHE A 75 2.19 -22.98 -3.93
CA PHE A 75 3.36 -23.50 -3.23
C PHE A 75 3.05 -24.74 -2.36
N THR A 76 1.90 -25.38 -2.59
CA THR A 76 1.51 -26.65 -1.98
C THR A 76 0.83 -27.54 -3.02
N ASP A 77 0.98 -28.86 -2.89
CA ASP A 77 0.28 -29.87 -3.67
C ASP A 77 -1.04 -30.33 -3.03
N GLU A 78 -1.30 -29.91 -1.79
CA GLU A 78 -2.54 -30.20 -1.08
C GLU A 78 -3.74 -29.57 -1.79
N ALA A 79 -4.79 -30.35 -2.03
CA ALA A 79 -6.01 -29.86 -2.68
C ALA A 79 -6.79 -28.93 -1.75
N HIS A 80 -7.08 -27.71 -2.21
CA HIS A 80 -7.81 -26.68 -1.46
C HIS A 80 -8.58 -25.76 -2.43
N PRO A 81 -9.65 -25.09 -1.99
CA PRO A 81 -10.39 -24.14 -2.82
C PRO A 81 -9.62 -22.82 -2.97
N GLY A 82 -9.74 -22.18 -4.13
CA GLY A 82 -9.27 -20.81 -4.31
C GLY A 82 -10.18 -19.80 -3.61
N LEU A 83 -9.59 -18.72 -3.11
CA LEU A 83 -10.31 -17.70 -2.33
C LEU A 83 -10.52 -16.41 -3.15
N PRO A 84 -11.77 -15.96 -3.36
CA PRO A 84 -12.02 -14.65 -3.97
C PRO A 84 -11.65 -13.52 -3.00
N LEU A 85 -11.29 -12.36 -3.54
CA LEU A 85 -10.98 -11.11 -2.81
C LEU A 85 -9.75 -11.17 -1.88
N VAL A 86 -9.11 -12.34 -1.74
CA VAL A 86 -7.84 -12.49 -1.03
C VAL A 86 -6.71 -12.17 -2.00
N GLN A 87 -5.80 -11.27 -1.61
CA GLN A 87 -4.62 -10.90 -2.40
C GLN A 87 -4.93 -10.40 -3.83
N SER A 88 -6.17 -9.94 -4.06
CA SER A 88 -6.67 -9.62 -5.40
C SER A 88 -6.00 -8.42 -6.06
N PHE A 89 -5.25 -7.61 -5.30
CA PHE A 89 -4.37 -6.58 -5.88
C PHE A 89 -3.42 -7.18 -6.92
N TYR A 90 -2.74 -8.28 -6.59
CA TYR A 90 -1.77 -8.91 -7.48
C TYR A 90 -2.44 -9.73 -8.58
N ILE A 91 -3.56 -10.40 -8.28
CA ILE A 91 -4.36 -11.08 -9.31
C ILE A 91 -4.83 -10.06 -10.36
N ALA A 92 -5.30 -8.88 -9.95
CA ALA A 92 -5.70 -7.82 -10.86
C ALA A 92 -4.53 -7.34 -11.74
N LEU A 93 -3.32 -7.18 -11.18
CA LEU A 93 -2.13 -6.87 -11.98
C LEU A 93 -1.82 -7.96 -13.01
N GLY A 94 -2.02 -9.23 -12.65
CA GLY A 94 -1.94 -10.36 -13.57
C GLY A 94 -2.94 -10.27 -14.72
N ALA A 95 -4.21 -9.98 -14.40
CA ALA A 95 -5.26 -9.80 -15.40
C ALA A 95 -4.97 -8.61 -16.34
N ILE A 96 -4.37 -7.53 -15.82
CA ILE A 96 -3.90 -6.42 -16.66
C ILE A 96 -2.75 -6.88 -17.56
N ALA A 97 -1.79 -7.65 -17.03
CA ALA A 97 -0.70 -8.19 -17.84
C ALA A 97 -1.21 -9.04 -19.01
N HIS A 98 -2.27 -9.84 -18.82
CA HIS A 98 -2.89 -10.65 -19.86
C HIS A 98 -3.33 -9.84 -21.10
N VAL A 99 -3.83 -8.62 -20.89
CA VAL A 99 -4.36 -7.76 -21.96
C VAL A 99 -3.35 -6.73 -22.46
N THR A 100 -2.09 -6.84 -22.05
CA THR A 100 -0.99 -5.94 -22.44
C THR A 100 0.18 -6.73 -23.00
N PRO A 101 1.14 -6.11 -23.70
CA PRO A 101 2.33 -6.81 -24.19
C PRO A 101 3.41 -7.03 -23.12
N PHE A 102 3.13 -6.70 -21.85
CA PHE A 102 4.13 -6.68 -20.79
C PHE A 102 4.23 -8.04 -20.08
N SER A 103 5.46 -8.48 -19.80
CA SER A 103 5.69 -9.64 -18.94
C SER A 103 5.24 -9.36 -17.50
N LEU A 104 4.99 -10.40 -16.70
CA LEU A 104 4.56 -10.24 -15.30
C LEU A 104 5.58 -9.43 -14.46
N PRO A 105 6.91 -9.68 -14.53
CA PRO A 105 7.88 -8.86 -13.81
C PRO A 105 7.86 -7.39 -14.25
N LEU A 106 7.70 -7.13 -15.55
CA LEU A 106 7.60 -5.77 -16.05
C LEU A 106 6.33 -5.08 -15.57
N MET A 107 5.17 -5.77 -15.59
CA MET A 107 3.91 -5.23 -15.06
C MET A 107 4.01 -4.94 -13.56
N PHE A 108 4.67 -5.81 -12.79
CA PHE A 108 4.94 -5.59 -11.37
C PHE A 108 5.75 -4.30 -11.16
N HIS A 109 6.81 -4.09 -11.94
CA HIS A 109 7.62 -2.87 -11.84
C HIS A 109 6.93 -1.62 -12.38
N ILE A 110 6.08 -1.72 -13.40
CA ILE A 110 5.22 -0.61 -13.85
C ILE A 110 4.29 -0.21 -12.71
N ALA A 111 3.62 -1.17 -12.06
CA ALA A 111 2.79 -0.91 -10.90
C ALA A 111 3.60 -0.23 -9.78
N ARG A 112 4.80 -0.73 -9.47
CA ARG A 112 5.68 -0.14 -8.45
C ARG A 112 6.08 1.29 -8.78
N PHE A 113 6.44 1.56 -10.02
CA PHE A 113 6.77 2.90 -10.49
C PHE A 113 5.58 3.86 -10.35
N LEU A 114 4.40 3.46 -10.83
CA LEU A 114 3.19 4.28 -10.77
C LEU A 114 2.72 4.53 -9.34
N MET A 115 2.76 3.51 -8.48
CA MET A 115 2.40 3.66 -7.06
C MET A 115 3.42 4.52 -6.32
N THR A 116 4.70 4.49 -6.67
CA THR A 116 5.71 5.41 -6.09
C THR A 116 5.39 6.87 -6.44
N VAL A 117 5.03 7.14 -7.70
CA VAL A 117 4.58 8.49 -8.11
C VAL A 117 3.31 8.88 -7.36
N GLY A 118 2.32 7.98 -7.31
CA GLY A 118 1.06 8.19 -6.61
C GLY A 118 1.24 8.49 -5.12
N LEU A 119 2.14 7.77 -4.45
CA LEU A 119 2.48 7.93 -3.05
C LEU A 119 2.98 9.33 -2.74
N VAL A 120 3.94 9.82 -3.52
CA VAL A 120 4.49 11.18 -3.36
C VAL A 120 3.40 12.24 -3.52
N LEU A 121 2.54 12.09 -4.52
CA LEU A 121 1.44 13.02 -4.76
C LEU A 121 0.38 12.95 -3.65
N ALA A 122 0.07 11.75 -3.14
CA ALA A 122 -0.86 11.58 -2.03
C ALA A 122 -0.34 12.26 -0.77
N ILE A 123 0.93 12.04 -0.42
CA ILE A 123 1.57 12.70 0.74
C ILE A 123 1.58 14.22 0.56
N TRP A 124 1.89 14.72 -0.64
CA TRP A 124 1.83 16.16 -0.93
C TRP A 124 0.41 16.71 -0.75
N ALA A 125 -0.61 16.00 -1.26
CA ALA A 125 -2.01 16.39 -1.11
C ALA A 125 -2.43 16.41 0.36
N PHE A 126 -1.99 15.43 1.14
CA PHE A 126 -2.17 15.39 2.59
C PHE A 126 -1.49 16.59 3.27
N ALA A 127 -0.23 16.87 2.94
CA ALA A 127 0.50 18.00 3.48
C ALA A 127 -0.15 19.35 3.13
N CYS A 128 -0.70 19.50 1.91
CA CYS A 128 -1.47 20.68 1.52
C CYS A 128 -2.72 20.91 2.37
N HIS A 129 -3.29 19.86 2.95
CA HIS A 129 -4.47 19.98 3.82
C HIS A 129 -4.12 20.61 5.17
N PHE A 130 -2.94 20.33 5.72
CA PHE A 130 -2.55 20.78 7.07
C PHE A 130 -1.60 21.98 7.09
N PHE A 131 -0.82 22.20 6.03
CA PHE A 131 0.19 23.24 5.99
C PHE A 131 -0.11 24.27 4.91
N GLU A 132 0.05 25.55 5.24
CA GLU A 132 -0.10 26.66 4.29
C GLU A 132 1.23 26.94 3.56
N LYS A 133 2.36 26.87 4.28
CA LYS A 133 3.66 27.25 3.73
C LYS A 133 4.21 26.14 2.82
N PRO A 134 4.74 26.48 1.64
CA PRO A 134 5.39 25.50 0.76
C PRO A 134 6.52 24.72 1.43
N SER A 135 7.31 25.37 2.30
CA SER A 135 8.43 24.73 3.00
C SER A 135 7.96 23.63 3.97
N GLU A 136 6.86 23.85 4.68
CA GLU A 136 6.27 22.87 5.61
C GLU A 136 5.69 21.68 4.85
N ARG A 137 5.07 21.92 3.69
CA ARG A 137 4.59 20.86 2.79
C ARG A 137 5.73 19.99 2.25
N TRP A 138 6.83 20.62 1.86
CA TRP A 138 8.04 19.92 1.43
C TRP A 138 8.66 19.13 2.57
N LEU A 139 8.74 19.70 3.77
CA LEU A 139 9.25 19.00 4.95
C LEU A 139 8.41 17.74 5.22
N ALA A 140 7.09 17.88 5.28
CA ALA A 140 6.18 16.74 5.48
C ALA A 140 6.31 15.69 4.36
N THR A 141 6.49 16.13 3.12
CA THR A 141 6.68 15.21 1.98
C THR A 141 8.01 14.46 2.09
N LEU A 142 9.11 15.16 2.39
CA LEU A 142 10.43 14.54 2.52
C LEU A 142 10.47 13.54 3.67
N PHE A 143 9.89 13.86 4.82
CA PHE A 143 9.74 12.92 5.94
C PHE A 143 8.79 11.77 5.59
N GLY A 144 7.67 12.07 4.92
CA GLY A 144 6.74 11.05 4.47
C GLY A 144 7.31 10.11 3.41
N THR A 145 8.39 10.47 2.72
CA THR A 145 8.97 9.64 1.64
C THR A 145 10.35 9.10 1.95
N VAL A 146 11.34 9.94 2.26
CA VAL A 146 12.78 9.58 2.21
C VAL A 146 13.56 9.85 3.49
N ALA A 147 13.07 10.71 4.38
CA ALA A 147 13.84 11.18 5.54
C ALA A 147 13.51 10.44 6.86
N VAL A 148 12.74 9.35 6.80
CA VAL A 148 12.42 8.48 7.94
C VAL A 148 13.12 7.14 7.76
N GLY A 149 13.55 6.53 8.86
CA GLY A 149 14.28 5.27 8.86
C GLY A 149 15.79 5.47 9.05
N CYS A 150 16.19 5.77 10.27
CA CYS A 150 17.57 6.11 10.65
C CYS A 150 18.18 5.14 11.66
N SER A 151 17.51 4.02 11.99
CA SER A 151 18.02 3.08 12.98
C SER A 151 19.25 2.32 12.46
N TRP A 152 19.50 2.30 11.15
CA TRP A 152 20.73 1.77 10.56
C TRP A 152 22.00 2.50 11.03
N PHE A 153 21.92 3.76 11.50
CA PHE A 153 23.07 4.43 12.14
C PHE A 153 23.53 3.71 13.42
N LEU A 154 22.66 2.94 14.07
CA LEU A 154 23.02 2.14 15.24
C LEU A 154 24.04 1.06 14.91
N LEU A 155 24.13 0.61 13.65
CA LEU A 155 25.20 -0.30 13.20
C LEU A 155 26.60 0.27 13.41
N PHE A 156 26.74 1.60 13.44
CA PHE A 156 28.01 2.28 13.64
C PHE A 156 28.17 2.81 15.07
N ILE A 157 27.09 3.31 15.67
CA ILE A 157 27.14 4.01 16.97
C ILE A 157 27.01 3.05 18.15
N SER A 158 26.19 2.00 18.01
CA SER A 158 25.94 1.02 19.07
C SER A 158 25.60 -0.35 18.47
N PRO A 159 26.58 -1.06 17.89
CA PRO A 159 26.34 -2.33 17.20
C PRO A 159 25.68 -3.39 18.08
N SER A 160 25.91 -3.34 19.40
CA SER A 160 25.30 -4.25 20.37
C SER A 160 23.77 -4.10 20.45
N MET A 161 23.22 -2.91 20.20
CA MET A 161 21.77 -2.69 20.23
C MET A 161 21.03 -3.33 19.05
N VAL A 162 21.74 -3.63 17.96
CA VAL A 162 21.16 -4.20 16.74
C VAL A 162 21.65 -5.62 16.48
N ALA A 163 22.35 -6.23 17.43
CA ALA A 163 22.94 -7.56 17.27
C ALA A 163 21.88 -8.68 17.12
N GLU A 164 20.74 -8.54 17.79
CA GLU A 164 19.69 -9.58 17.79
C GLU A 164 18.65 -9.41 16.68
N VAL A 165 18.18 -8.17 16.46
CA VAL A 165 17.00 -7.89 15.60
C VAL A 165 17.36 -7.04 14.38
N GLY A 166 18.57 -6.46 14.33
CA GLY A 166 18.96 -5.55 13.27
C GLY A 166 18.14 -4.24 13.26
N PRO A 167 18.51 -3.27 12.41
CA PRO A 167 17.73 -2.05 12.19
C PRO A 167 16.29 -2.36 11.73
N ILE A 168 15.31 -1.68 12.31
CA ILE A 168 13.87 -1.93 12.07
C ILE A 168 13.48 -1.75 10.61
N GLU A 169 14.16 -0.85 9.89
CA GLU A 169 13.92 -0.59 8.48
C GLU A 169 14.14 -1.83 7.61
N PHE A 170 15.03 -2.75 8.01
CA PHE A 170 15.40 -3.90 7.18
C PHE A 170 14.52 -5.13 7.34
N TRP A 171 13.64 -5.17 8.34
CA TRP A 171 12.72 -6.30 8.55
C TRP A 171 11.25 -5.88 8.66
N LEU A 172 10.93 -4.62 8.96
CA LEU A 172 9.57 -4.07 8.95
C LEU A 172 9.41 -3.08 7.78
N ILE A 173 9.54 -3.60 6.56
CA ILE A 173 9.60 -2.81 5.31
C ILE A 173 8.33 -1.99 5.09
N ASP A 174 7.18 -2.51 5.48
CA ASP A 174 5.87 -1.88 5.32
C ASP A 174 5.65 -0.66 6.22
N ALA A 175 6.48 -0.46 7.24
CA ALA A 175 6.48 0.74 8.08
C ALA A 175 7.21 1.94 7.43
N PHE A 176 7.96 1.74 6.35
CA PHE A 176 8.80 2.76 5.72
C PHE A 176 8.44 2.96 4.26
N ASN A 177 7.84 4.10 3.94
CA ASN A 177 7.37 4.43 2.59
C ASN A 177 8.43 4.33 1.48
N LEU A 178 9.70 4.69 1.76
CA LEU A 178 10.79 4.51 0.79
C LEU A 178 11.01 3.03 0.45
N LEU A 179 11.03 2.18 1.47
CA LEU A 179 11.29 0.75 1.30
C LEU A 179 10.07 0.04 0.70
N GLY A 180 8.87 0.44 1.11
CA GLY A 180 7.65 0.00 0.44
C GLY A 180 7.65 0.34 -1.05
N ALA A 181 7.96 1.59 -1.42
CA ALA A 181 8.12 2.01 -2.82
C ALA A 181 9.27 1.29 -3.54
N LEU A 182 10.32 0.90 -2.82
CA LEU A 182 11.44 0.17 -3.39
C LEU A 182 11.06 -1.28 -3.73
N TYR A 183 10.27 -1.96 -2.91
CA TYR A 183 10.02 -3.40 -3.05
C TYR A 183 8.62 -3.75 -3.54
N MET A 184 7.58 -3.14 -2.98
CA MET A 184 6.21 -3.66 -3.10
C MET A 184 5.21 -2.57 -3.52
N PRO A 185 4.58 -2.68 -4.71
CA PRO A 185 3.60 -1.69 -5.15
C PRO A 185 2.39 -1.56 -4.21
N HIS A 186 1.96 -2.64 -3.56
CA HIS A 186 0.75 -2.63 -2.73
C HIS A 186 0.92 -1.82 -1.43
N PHE A 187 2.12 -1.76 -0.83
CA PHE A 187 2.38 -0.90 0.33
C PHE A 187 2.19 0.58 -0.02
N ALA A 188 2.71 1.02 -1.17
CA ALA A 188 2.48 2.37 -1.66
C ALA A 188 0.99 2.62 -1.98
N ALA A 189 0.30 1.63 -2.58
CA ALA A 189 -1.14 1.70 -2.85
C ALA A 189 -1.97 1.87 -1.56
N ALA A 190 -1.64 1.13 -0.51
CA ALA A 190 -2.34 1.20 0.77
C ALA A 190 -2.17 2.56 1.45
N ILE A 191 -0.97 3.13 1.46
CA ILE A 191 -0.75 4.48 2.00
C ILE A 191 -1.52 5.54 1.22
N ILE A 192 -1.58 5.41 -0.12
CA ILE A 192 -2.42 6.28 -0.95
C ILE A 192 -3.89 6.17 -0.52
N LEU A 193 -4.40 4.94 -0.36
CA LEU A 193 -5.78 4.68 0.06
C LEU A 193 -6.06 5.23 1.45
N GLN A 194 -5.17 5.03 2.43
CA GLN A 194 -5.28 5.59 3.78
C GLN A 194 -5.35 7.12 3.77
N ILE A 195 -4.53 7.78 2.96
CA ILE A 195 -4.59 9.24 2.78
C ILE A 195 -5.93 9.65 2.16
N VAL A 196 -6.37 8.96 1.10
CA VAL A 196 -7.67 9.22 0.46
C VAL A 196 -8.82 9.05 1.46
N ILE A 197 -8.76 8.04 2.32
CA ILE A 197 -9.74 7.76 3.37
C ILE A 197 -9.80 8.92 4.36
N VAL A 198 -8.66 9.35 4.92
CA VAL A 198 -8.61 10.45 5.90
C VAL A 198 -9.09 11.76 5.28
N LEU A 199 -8.64 12.09 4.07
CA LEU A 199 -9.05 13.33 3.40
C LEU A 199 -10.54 13.32 3.03
N SER A 200 -11.05 12.20 2.51
CA SER A 200 -12.48 12.08 2.16
C SER A 200 -13.38 12.10 3.39
N TYR A 201 -12.90 11.53 4.50
CA TYR A 201 -13.57 11.63 5.79
C TYR A 201 -13.61 13.08 6.30
N GLU A 202 -12.48 13.80 6.30
CA GLU A 202 -12.42 15.22 6.68
C GLU A 202 -13.32 16.10 5.81
N ASP A 203 -13.30 15.91 4.49
CA ASP A 203 -14.14 16.66 3.55
C ASP A 203 -15.64 16.38 3.81
N TRP A 204 -16.00 15.12 4.11
CA TRP A 204 -17.37 14.78 4.47
C TRP A 204 -17.80 15.40 5.80
N VAL A 205 -16.93 15.41 6.81
CA VAL A 205 -17.18 16.06 8.11
C VAL A 205 -17.39 17.56 7.96
N ARG A 206 -16.62 18.22 7.09
CA ARG A 206 -16.63 19.68 6.92
C ARG A 206 -17.75 20.18 6.02
N GLU A 207 -17.98 19.50 4.90
CA GLU A 207 -18.83 19.99 3.81
C GLU A 207 -20.08 19.13 3.59
N HIS A 208 -20.20 17.98 4.27
CA HIS A 208 -21.28 17.01 4.08
C HIS A 208 -21.48 16.57 2.62
N HIS A 209 -20.40 16.56 1.84
CA HIS A 209 -20.43 16.19 0.44
C HIS A 209 -20.64 14.67 0.26
N ASN A 210 -21.76 14.28 -0.36
CA ASN A 210 -22.07 12.89 -0.69
C ASN A 210 -20.98 12.21 -1.54
N ARG A 211 -20.29 12.98 -2.38
CA ARG A 211 -19.16 12.47 -3.16
C ARG A 211 -18.02 11.98 -2.26
N SER A 212 -17.64 12.76 -1.25
CA SER A 212 -16.57 12.39 -0.32
C SER A 212 -16.96 11.17 0.51
N PHE A 213 -18.23 11.02 0.87
CA PHE A 213 -18.74 9.80 1.50
C PHE A 213 -18.63 8.56 0.59
N GLY A 214 -18.97 8.70 -0.69
CA GLY A 214 -18.79 7.64 -1.69
C GLY A 214 -17.33 7.26 -1.88
N VAL A 215 -16.43 8.24 -1.99
CA VAL A 215 -14.98 8.01 -2.11
C VAL A 215 -14.45 7.33 -0.85
N LEU A 216 -14.84 7.78 0.35
CA LEU A 216 -14.48 7.14 1.62
C LEU A 216 -14.90 5.66 1.64
N THR A 217 -16.12 5.37 1.20
CA THR A 217 -16.66 4.00 1.18
C THR A 217 -15.86 3.10 0.23
N VAL A 218 -15.61 3.56 -1.00
CA VAL A 218 -14.84 2.79 -1.98
C VAL A 218 -13.38 2.63 -1.54
N ALA A 219 -12.76 3.67 -1.01
CA ALA A 219 -11.38 3.61 -0.57
C ALA A 219 -11.20 2.66 0.62
N LEU A 220 -12.12 2.65 1.58
CA LEU A 220 -12.13 1.67 2.67
C LEU A 220 -12.34 0.23 2.16
N ALA A 221 -13.21 0.03 1.17
CA ALA A 221 -13.40 -1.29 0.58
C ALA A 221 -12.14 -1.79 -0.15
N LEU A 222 -11.47 -0.91 -0.90
CA LEU A 222 -10.21 -1.24 -1.56
C LEU A 222 -9.09 -1.48 -0.55
N GLU A 223 -9.00 -0.69 0.52
CA GLU A 223 -8.00 -0.88 1.57
C GLU A 223 -8.16 -2.23 2.27
N ALA A 224 -9.40 -2.66 2.51
CA ALA A 224 -9.67 -3.98 3.05
C ALA A 224 -9.14 -5.12 2.15
N ILE A 225 -9.12 -4.92 0.84
CA ILE A 225 -8.61 -5.91 -0.13
C ILE A 225 -7.09 -5.83 -0.27
N VAL A 226 -6.52 -4.63 -0.22
CA VAL A 226 -5.08 -4.40 -0.42
C VAL A 226 -4.28 -4.72 0.84
N GLN A 227 -4.75 -4.27 2.01
CA GLN A 227 -4.03 -4.39 3.29
C GLN A 227 -5.01 -4.58 4.46
N PRO A 228 -5.64 -5.76 4.60
CA PRO A 228 -6.74 -6.00 5.55
C PRO A 228 -6.38 -5.74 7.01
N TYR A 229 -5.13 -5.94 7.41
CA TYR A 229 -4.69 -5.76 8.80
C TYR A 229 -4.66 -4.29 9.26
N VAL A 230 -4.68 -3.33 8.33
CA VAL A 230 -4.74 -1.89 8.63
C VAL A 230 -6.04 -1.51 9.35
N ILE A 231 -7.09 -2.35 9.27
CA ILE A 231 -8.35 -2.17 10.01
C ILE A 231 -8.11 -1.88 11.51
N ILE A 232 -7.08 -2.51 12.11
CA ILE A 232 -6.73 -2.39 13.53
C ILE A 232 -6.26 -0.98 13.88
N LEU A 233 -5.68 -0.25 12.92
CA LEU A 233 -5.23 1.13 13.11
C LEU A 233 -6.27 2.13 12.63
N LEU A 234 -6.83 1.89 11.44
CA LEU A 234 -7.62 2.87 10.71
C LEU A 234 -9.03 3.03 11.29
N ILE A 235 -9.71 1.94 11.64
CA ILE A 235 -11.07 2.03 12.21
C ILE A 235 -11.04 2.71 13.59
N PRO A 236 -10.16 2.33 14.53
CA PRO A 236 -10.05 3.05 15.81
C PRO A 236 -9.73 4.54 15.62
N LEU A 237 -8.81 4.89 14.71
CA LEU A 237 -8.52 6.29 14.40
C LEU A 237 -9.78 7.05 13.96
N LEU A 238 -10.52 6.52 12.98
CA LEU A 238 -11.72 7.18 12.47
C LEU A 238 -12.85 7.24 13.50
N VAL A 239 -13.01 6.21 14.34
CA VAL A 239 -13.98 6.20 15.45
C VAL A 239 -13.63 7.26 16.49
N LEU A 240 -12.35 7.38 16.87
CA LEU A 240 -11.88 8.39 17.81
C LEU A 240 -12.06 9.81 17.25
N LEU A 241 -11.72 10.02 15.97
CA LEU A 241 -11.97 11.29 15.27
C LEU A 241 -13.46 11.61 15.19
N THR A 242 -14.30 10.63 14.89
CA THR A 242 -15.77 10.79 14.85
C THR A 242 -16.29 11.19 16.22
N SER A 243 -15.83 10.51 17.27
CA SER A 243 -16.20 10.81 18.66
C SER A 243 -15.79 12.23 19.05
N TYR A 244 -14.57 12.65 18.70
CA TYR A 244 -14.12 14.03 18.88
C TYR A 244 -15.01 15.03 18.14
N TYR A 245 -15.37 14.77 16.87
CA TYR A 245 -16.21 15.67 16.10
C TYR A 245 -17.66 15.74 16.55
N VAL A 246 -18.21 14.66 17.12
CA VAL A 246 -19.55 14.64 17.69
C VAL A 246 -19.58 15.34 19.05
N PHE A 247 -18.71 14.95 19.97
CA PHE A 247 -18.84 15.32 21.38
C PHE A 247 -18.04 16.57 21.76
N SER A 248 -16.86 16.78 21.19
CA SER A 248 -15.96 17.86 21.57
C SER A 248 -16.05 19.04 20.61
N ALA A 249 -15.73 18.83 19.33
CA ALA A 249 -15.72 19.90 18.33
C ALA A 249 -17.14 20.24 17.81
N ARG A 250 -18.13 19.38 18.07
CA ARG A 250 -19.55 19.56 17.68
C ARG A 250 -19.72 19.93 16.20
N LYS A 251 -18.90 19.37 15.32
CA LYS A 251 -18.95 19.60 13.87
C LYS A 251 -20.03 18.76 13.19
N ILE A 252 -20.33 17.57 13.73
CA ILE A 252 -21.33 16.66 13.18
C ILE A 252 -22.29 16.19 14.28
N THR A 253 -23.52 15.87 13.90
CA THR A 253 -24.50 15.31 14.84
C THR A 253 -24.29 13.80 15.00
N LEU A 254 -24.76 13.22 16.11
CA LEU A 254 -24.75 11.77 16.30
C LEU A 254 -25.50 11.04 15.16
N LYS A 255 -26.62 11.60 14.69
CA LYS A 255 -27.38 11.05 13.55
C LYS A 255 -26.57 11.04 12.26
N ALA A 256 -25.78 12.10 12.01
CA ALA A 256 -24.87 12.13 10.86
C ALA A 256 -23.77 11.09 11.01
N ALA A 257 -23.15 10.98 12.18
CA ALA A 257 -22.11 9.99 12.47
C ALA A 257 -22.59 8.54 12.27
N LEU A 258 -23.86 8.23 12.57
CA LEU A 258 -24.43 6.89 12.35
C LEU A 258 -24.37 6.46 10.87
N TRP A 259 -24.33 7.37 9.90
CA TRP A 259 -24.15 7.01 8.50
C TRP A 259 -22.81 6.34 8.21
N LEU A 260 -21.77 6.59 9.02
CA LEU A 260 -20.46 5.93 8.89
C LEU A 260 -20.50 4.42 9.13
N ILE A 261 -21.62 3.88 9.64
CA ILE A 261 -21.83 2.43 9.72
C ILE A 261 -21.76 1.77 8.34
N ILE A 262 -22.08 2.48 7.26
CA ILE A 262 -22.01 1.96 5.90
C ILE A 262 -20.55 1.75 5.47
N PRO A 263 -19.69 2.79 5.39
CA PRO A 263 -18.29 2.62 5.01
C PRO A 263 -17.53 1.70 5.99
N PHE A 264 -17.76 1.83 7.30
CA PHE A 264 -17.07 0.99 8.29
C PHE A 264 -17.56 -0.45 8.24
N GLY A 265 -18.87 -0.65 8.05
CA GLY A 265 -19.47 -1.97 7.89
C GLY A 265 -18.94 -2.68 6.65
N ILE A 266 -18.83 -1.99 5.52
CA ILE A 266 -18.26 -2.58 4.29
C ILE A 266 -16.80 -3.00 4.50
N HIS A 267 -15.98 -2.14 5.10
CA HIS A 267 -14.59 -2.49 5.42
C HIS A 267 -14.53 -3.72 6.34
N ALA A 268 -15.27 -3.69 7.45
CA ALA A 268 -15.29 -4.77 8.43
C ALA A 268 -15.80 -6.08 7.83
N LEU A 269 -16.86 -6.05 7.01
CA LEU A 269 -17.40 -7.24 6.35
C LEU A 269 -16.40 -7.85 5.38
N LEU A 270 -15.67 -7.04 4.60
CA LEU A 270 -14.64 -7.53 3.68
C LEU A 270 -13.45 -8.15 4.42
N VAL A 271 -13.01 -7.56 5.53
CA VAL A 271 -11.94 -8.12 6.35
C VAL A 271 -12.40 -9.40 7.06
N LEU A 272 -13.59 -9.40 7.65
CA LEU A 272 -14.16 -10.60 8.29
C LEU A 272 -14.36 -11.72 7.28
N TYR A 273 -14.85 -11.41 6.07
CA TYR A 273 -14.96 -12.38 5.00
C TYR A 273 -13.60 -13.02 4.69
N GLN A 274 -12.54 -12.24 4.50
CA GLN A 274 -11.20 -12.77 4.24
C GLN A 274 -10.67 -13.60 5.41
N TYR A 275 -10.88 -13.14 6.65
CA TYR A 275 -10.52 -13.87 7.85
C TYR A 275 -11.21 -15.24 7.91
N PHE A 276 -12.53 -15.30 7.71
CA PHE A 276 -13.26 -16.56 7.71
C PHE A 276 -12.85 -17.44 6.52
N ALA A 277 -12.66 -16.87 5.33
CA ALA A 277 -12.22 -17.62 4.15
C ALA A 277 -10.87 -18.32 4.38
N LEU A 278 -9.90 -17.61 4.97
CA LEU A 278 -8.57 -18.15 5.30
C LEU A 278 -8.59 -19.19 6.42
N ASN A 279 -9.61 -19.20 7.28
CA ASN A 279 -9.70 -20.11 8.43
C ASN A 279 -10.71 -21.25 8.24
N SER A 280 -11.45 -21.28 7.12
CA SER A 280 -12.50 -22.28 6.88
C SER A 280 -11.97 -23.59 6.29
N ASP A 281 -10.83 -23.54 5.62
CA ASP A 281 -10.18 -24.69 4.99
C ASP A 281 -8.87 -25.05 5.73
N PRO A 282 -8.58 -26.34 5.98
CA PRO A 282 -7.39 -26.75 6.73
C PRO A 282 -6.07 -26.28 6.13
N VAL A 283 -5.96 -26.24 4.80
CA VAL A 283 -4.72 -25.85 4.10
C VAL A 283 -4.48 -24.35 4.28
N TRP A 284 -5.53 -23.54 4.08
CA TRP A 284 -5.46 -22.10 4.32
C TRP A 284 -5.22 -21.74 5.79
N ALA A 285 -5.84 -22.48 6.72
CA ALA A 285 -5.64 -22.26 8.14
C ALA A 285 -4.19 -22.60 8.54
N SER A 286 -3.63 -23.70 8.01
CA SER A 286 -2.23 -24.07 8.22
C SER A 286 -1.27 -23.02 7.67
N PHE A 287 -1.53 -22.48 6.47
CA PHE A 287 -0.77 -21.38 5.90
C PHE A 287 -0.80 -20.14 6.81
N THR A 288 -1.98 -19.80 7.33
CA THR A 288 -2.17 -18.66 8.24
C THR A 288 -1.45 -18.84 9.58
N VAL A 289 -1.31 -20.06 10.10
CA VAL A 289 -0.57 -20.29 11.36
C VAL A 289 0.95 -20.09 11.19
N GLN A 290 1.45 -20.23 9.97
CA GLN A 290 2.88 -20.11 9.65
C GLN A 290 3.31 -18.68 9.33
N ASN A 291 2.37 -17.76 9.07
CA ASN A 291 2.62 -16.39 8.62
C ASN A 291 1.92 -15.36 9.51
#